data_AF-A0A7X3HF15-F1
#
_entry.id   AF-A0A7X3HF15-F1
#
_cell.length_a   1.000
_cell.length_b   1.000
_cell.length_c   1.000
_cell.angle_alpha   90.00
_cell.angle_beta   90.00
_cell.angle_gamma   90.00
#
_symmetry.space_group_name_H-M   'P 1'
#
loop_
_entity.id
_entity.type
_entity.pdbx_description
1 polymer ?
#
loop_
_entity_poly.entity_id
_entity_poly.type
_entity_poly.pdbx_seq_one_letter_code
_entity_poly.pdbx_strand_id
1 'polypeptide(L)'
;MEVAPLETATPEQAAPVLENLAAPEPANAEEGIPLDNAHFPDVAFLNSIRKVDADGNGVLSRAECEAVTRLDIRNKGITSLEGIGCFTRLTYLNCIGNSLVSL
;
A
#
# COMPACT_ATOMS: atom_id res chain seq x y z
N MET A 1 44.38 -35.81 33.10
CA MET A 1 43.00 -36.05 32.65
C MET A 1 42.14 -35.97 33.88
N GLU A 2 41.24 -35.02 34.09
CA GLU A 2 40.57 -34.12 33.17
C GLU A 2 40.02 -33.00 34.05
N VAL A 3 40.51 -31.76 33.88
CA VAL A 3 39.88 -30.58 34.51
C VAL A 3 38.89 -30.05 33.49
N ALA A 4 37.63 -30.48 33.62
CA ALA A 4 36.53 -29.97 32.82
C ALA A 4 36.28 -28.48 33.18
N PRO A 5 36.07 -27.60 32.17
CA PRO A 5 36.05 -26.16 32.39
C PRO A 5 34.72 -25.65 32.97
N LEU A 6 34.86 -24.55 33.70
CA LEU A 6 33.81 -23.63 34.11
C LEU A 6 33.20 -22.98 32.85
N GLU A 7 32.00 -23.40 32.44
CA GLU A 7 31.20 -22.67 31.46
C GLU A 7 30.09 -21.90 32.17
N THR A 8 30.42 -20.64 32.46
CA THR A 8 29.46 -19.55 32.64
C THR A 8 28.81 -19.25 31.29
N ALA A 9 27.51 -19.50 31.16
CA ALA A 9 26.67 -18.82 30.18
C ALA A 9 25.20 -18.91 30.59
N THR A 10 24.73 -17.88 31.29
CA THR A 10 23.33 -17.45 31.18
C THR A 10 23.29 -16.44 30.04
N PRO A 11 22.39 -16.63 29.08
CA PRO A 11 21.34 -15.65 28.90
C PRO A 11 19.99 -16.39 28.92
N GLU A 12 19.07 -16.09 29.83
CA GLU A 12 18.15 -14.94 29.70
C GLU A 12 17.79 -14.68 28.23
N GLN A 13 17.03 -15.60 27.67
CA GLN A 13 16.03 -15.24 26.67
C GLN A 13 14.67 -15.63 27.25
N ALA A 14 14.20 -14.76 28.14
CA ALA A 14 12.77 -14.56 28.27
C ALA A 14 12.24 -14.21 26.89
N ALA A 15 11.21 -14.94 26.44
CA ALA A 15 10.42 -14.53 25.30
C ALA A 15 10.04 -13.05 25.49
N PRO A 16 10.22 -12.17 24.51
CA PRO A 16 9.47 -10.92 24.52
C PRO A 16 8.00 -11.31 24.33
N VAL A 17 7.30 -11.41 25.46
CA VAL A 17 5.85 -11.36 25.52
C VAL A 17 5.42 -10.05 24.88
N LEU A 18 4.76 -10.17 23.74
CA LEU A 18 3.61 -9.39 23.29
C LEU A 18 3.23 -8.24 24.23
N GLU A 19 3.70 -7.03 23.91
CA GLU A 19 3.01 -5.78 24.26
C GLU A 19 3.68 -4.63 23.49
N ASN A 20 3.47 -4.56 22.18
CA ASN A 20 3.75 -3.32 21.45
C ASN A 20 2.65 -3.09 20.42
N LEU A 21 1.67 -2.31 20.87
CA LEU A 21 0.71 -1.49 20.13
C LEU A 21 0.19 -2.06 18.82
N ALA A 22 -1.12 -2.32 18.82
CA ALA A 22 -2.02 -2.28 17.67
C ALA A 22 -1.54 -1.34 16.54
N ALA A 23 -0.65 -1.84 15.69
CA ALA A 23 -0.71 -1.51 14.29
C ALA A 23 -2.01 -2.16 13.80
N PRO A 24 -2.90 -1.47 13.08
CA PRO A 24 -3.83 -2.19 12.26
C PRO A 24 -2.96 -3.04 11.33
N GLU A 25 -2.88 -4.35 11.62
CA GLU A 25 -2.58 -5.32 10.59
C GLU A 25 -3.46 -4.92 9.41
N PRO A 26 -2.92 -4.60 8.22
CA PRO A 26 -3.78 -4.46 7.06
C PRO A 26 -4.28 -5.86 6.76
N ALA A 27 -5.27 -6.28 7.53
CA ALA A 27 -6.18 -7.33 7.18
C ALA A 27 -6.63 -7.04 5.74
N ASN A 28 -6.55 -8.07 4.91
CA ASN A 28 -7.23 -8.16 3.61
C ASN A 28 -6.43 -7.92 2.32
N ALA A 29 -5.13 -8.18 2.31
CA ALA A 29 -4.31 -8.23 1.08
C ALA A 29 -4.67 -9.32 0.04
N GLU A 30 -5.89 -9.87 0.04
CA GLU A 30 -6.28 -10.97 -0.85
C GLU A 30 -7.49 -10.72 -1.78
N GLU A 31 -8.14 -9.53 -1.81
CA GLU A 31 -9.24 -9.31 -2.79
C GLU A 31 -9.28 -7.91 -3.47
N GLY A 32 -8.65 -6.88 -2.90
CA GLY A 32 -8.62 -5.56 -3.54
C GLY A 32 -8.14 -4.45 -2.61
N ILE A 33 -7.89 -3.28 -3.19
CA ILE A 33 -7.30 -2.13 -2.51
C ILE A 33 -8.39 -1.07 -2.33
N PRO A 34 -8.81 -0.76 -1.09
CA PRO A 34 -9.93 0.13 -0.85
C PRO A 34 -9.61 1.56 -1.27
N LEU A 35 -10.58 2.22 -1.92
CA LEU A 35 -10.54 3.62 -2.35
C LEU A 35 -10.79 4.56 -1.17
N ASP A 36 -9.93 4.46 -0.16
CA ASP A 36 -9.95 5.28 1.04
C ASP A 36 -8.72 6.18 1.12
N ASN A 37 -8.82 7.25 1.92
CA ASN A 37 -7.73 8.19 2.17
C ASN A 37 -6.47 7.51 2.72
N ALA A 38 -6.60 6.36 3.37
CA ALA A 38 -5.44 5.59 3.85
C ALA A 38 -4.52 5.09 2.71
N HIS A 39 -5.09 4.72 1.56
CA HIS A 39 -4.33 4.23 0.40
C HIS A 39 -4.20 5.28 -0.70
N PHE A 40 -5.18 6.19 -0.77
CA PHE A 40 -5.29 7.26 -1.74
C PHE A 40 -5.55 8.59 -1.00
N PRO A 41 -4.52 9.17 -0.33
CA PRO A 41 -4.68 10.40 0.45
C PRO A 41 -5.04 11.62 -0.41
N ASP A 42 -4.86 11.53 -1.73
CA ASP A 42 -5.23 12.57 -2.67
C ASP A 42 -6.67 12.39 -3.16
N VAL A 43 -7.56 13.29 -2.74
CA VAL A 43 -8.98 13.26 -3.11
C VAL A 43 -9.19 13.43 -4.62
N ALA A 44 -8.34 14.19 -5.31
CA ALA A 44 -8.45 14.38 -6.76
C ALA A 44 -8.07 13.11 -7.53
N PHE A 45 -7.05 12.38 -7.03
CA PHE A 45 -6.67 11.07 -7.53
C PHE A 45 -7.77 10.05 -7.23
N LEU A 46 -8.24 9.96 -6.00
CA LEU A 46 -9.32 9.07 -5.58
C LEU A 46 -10.57 9.26 -6.45
N ASN A 47 -10.98 10.51 -6.71
CA ASN A 47 -12.12 10.79 -7.58
C ASN A 47 -11.88 10.41 -9.06
N SER A 48 -10.62 10.39 -9.51
CA SER A 48 -10.26 9.89 -10.82
C SER A 48 -10.31 8.37 -10.88
N ILE A 49 -9.86 7.69 -9.83
CA ILE A 49 -9.89 6.23 -9.71
C ILE A 49 -11.30 5.69 -9.47
N ARG A 50 -12.21 6.46 -8.86
CA ARG A 50 -13.65 6.10 -8.80
C ARG A 50 -14.29 5.88 -10.17
N LYS A 51 -13.69 6.39 -11.25
CA LYS A 51 -14.15 6.11 -12.63
C LYS A 51 -13.59 4.82 -13.20
N VAL A 52 -12.54 4.31 -12.59
CA VAL A 52 -11.89 3.04 -12.91
C VAL A 52 -12.60 1.89 -12.22
N ASP A 53 -13.01 2.10 -10.96
CA ASP A 53 -13.88 1.20 -10.18
C ASP A 53 -15.17 0.93 -10.98
N ALA A 54 -15.18 -0.21 -11.67
CA ALA A 54 -16.18 -0.54 -12.67
C ALA A 54 -17.45 -1.06 -12.00
N ASP A 55 -17.31 -1.72 -10.85
CA ASP A 55 -18.43 -2.20 -10.06
C ASP A 55 -18.89 -1.21 -8.98
N GLY A 56 -18.09 -0.16 -8.70
CA GLY A 56 -18.49 0.95 -7.84
C GLY A 56 -18.55 0.56 -6.36
N ASN A 57 -17.85 -0.51 -5.97
CA ASN A 57 -17.82 -1.01 -4.60
C ASN A 57 -16.89 -0.18 -3.69
N GLY A 58 -16.12 0.76 -4.25
CA GLY A 58 -15.13 1.52 -3.52
C GLY A 58 -13.84 0.76 -3.22
N VAL A 59 -13.54 -0.32 -3.94
CA VAL A 59 -12.40 -1.22 -3.75
C VAL A 59 -11.87 -1.67 -5.11
N LEU A 60 -10.61 -1.35 -5.41
CA LEU A 60 -9.97 -1.82 -6.63
C LEU A 60 -9.57 -3.28 -6.51
N SER A 61 -10.30 -4.15 -7.18
CA SER A 61 -9.89 -5.54 -7.33
C SER A 61 -8.70 -5.68 -8.27
N ARG A 62 -7.95 -6.78 -8.14
CA ARG A 62 -6.81 -7.09 -9.02
C ARG A 62 -7.19 -7.06 -10.50
N ALA A 63 -8.36 -7.60 -10.84
CA ALA A 63 -8.87 -7.62 -12.20
C ALA A 63 -9.07 -6.21 -12.77
N GLU A 64 -9.58 -5.27 -11.97
CA GLU A 64 -9.78 -3.88 -12.39
C GLU A 64 -8.44 -3.17 -12.56
N CYS A 65 -7.53 -3.37 -11.61
CA CYS A 65 -6.16 -2.84 -11.72
C CYS A 65 -5.44 -3.35 -12.98
N GLU A 66 -5.61 -4.64 -13.31
CA GLU A 66 -5.05 -5.26 -14.51
C GLU A 66 -5.78 -4.82 -15.80
N ALA A 67 -7.06 -4.46 -15.71
CA ALA A 67 -7.82 -3.92 -16.84
C ALA A 67 -7.37 -2.50 -17.22
N VAL A 68 -6.89 -1.71 -16.25
CA VAL A 68 -6.33 -0.38 -16.52
C VAL A 68 -4.93 -0.49 -17.11
N THR A 69 -4.87 -0.28 -18.42
CA THR A 69 -3.61 -0.16 -19.15
C THR A 69 -3.23 1.28 -19.44
N ARG A 70 -4.21 2.20 -19.37
CA ARG A 70 -4.04 3.63 -19.65
C ARG A 70 -4.83 4.45 -18.64
N LEU A 71 -4.16 5.41 -18.01
CA LEU A 71 -4.76 6.30 -17.03
C LEU A 71 -4.47 7.76 -17.40
N ASP A 72 -5.54 8.53 -17.64
CA ASP A 72 -5.47 9.96 -17.97
C ASP A 72 -6.06 10.77 -16.82
N ILE A 73 -5.19 11.44 -16.08
CA ILE A 73 -5.52 12.21 -14.87
C ILE A 73 -4.96 13.63 -14.96
N ARG A 74 -4.89 14.19 -16.16
CA ARG A 74 -4.35 15.53 -16.43
C ARG A 74 -5.24 16.66 -15.91
N ASN A 75 -4.61 17.77 -15.50
CA ASN A 75 -5.29 18.98 -15.00
C ASN A 75 -6.30 18.69 -13.88
N LYS A 76 -5.98 17.75 -12.99
CA LYS A 76 -6.83 17.39 -11.85
C LYS A 76 -6.38 18.06 -10.55
N GLY A 77 -5.20 18.68 -10.53
CA GLY A 77 -4.63 19.25 -9.32
C GLY A 77 -4.18 18.17 -8.34
N ILE A 78 -3.82 16.99 -8.84
CA ILE A 78 -3.34 15.88 -8.01
C ILE A 78 -1.99 16.24 -7.41
N THR A 79 -1.85 16.00 -6.13
CA THR A 79 -0.65 16.27 -5.34
C THR A 79 0.12 15.00 -4.99
N SER A 80 -0.57 13.86 -4.85
CA SER A 80 0.02 12.55 -4.61
C SER A 80 -0.57 11.46 -5.51
N LEU A 81 0.29 10.57 -6.02
CA LEU A 81 -0.09 9.36 -6.75
C LEU A 81 0.04 8.11 -5.89
N GLU A 82 0.08 8.25 -4.58
CA GLU A 82 0.08 7.12 -3.66
C GLU A 82 -1.12 6.20 -3.95
N GLY A 83 -0.86 4.89 -4.00
CA GLY A 83 -1.82 3.89 -4.47
C GLY A 83 -1.81 3.65 -5.99
N ILE A 84 -1.01 4.35 -6.80
CA ILE A 84 -0.90 4.02 -8.24
C ILE A 84 -0.19 2.68 -8.50
N GLY A 85 0.60 2.19 -7.54
CA GLY A 85 1.30 0.90 -7.64
C GLY A 85 0.38 -0.32 -7.79
N CYS A 86 -0.92 -0.15 -7.52
CA CYS A 86 -1.94 -1.17 -7.75
C CYS A 86 -2.07 -1.54 -9.23
N PHE A 87 -1.87 -0.57 -10.13
CA PHE A 87 -2.03 -0.75 -11.58
C PHE A 87 -0.78 -1.40 -12.21
N THR A 88 -0.63 -2.70 -12.01
CA THR A 88 0.53 -3.47 -12.50
C THR A 88 0.63 -3.54 -14.03
N ARG A 89 -0.47 -3.36 -14.75
CA ARG A 89 -0.54 -3.39 -16.22
C ARG A 89 -0.59 -2.00 -16.86
N LEU A 90 -0.42 -0.94 -16.06
CA LEU A 90 -0.41 0.43 -16.55
C LEU A 90 0.81 0.67 -17.44
N THR A 91 0.55 0.96 -18.72
CA THR A 91 1.60 1.24 -19.72
C THR A 91 1.64 2.72 -20.10
N TYR A 92 0.55 3.44 -19.87
CA TYR A 92 0.42 4.85 -20.17
C TYR A 92 -0.20 5.58 -18.98
N LEU A 93 0.54 6.53 -18.44
CA LEU A 93 0.11 7.40 -17.36
C LEU A 93 0.28 8.85 -17.78
N ASN A 94 -0.82 9.58 -17.83
CA ASN A 94 -0.81 11.01 -18.14
C ASN A 94 -1.20 11.84 -16.92
N CYS A 95 -0.18 12.41 -16.26
CA CYS A 95 -0.31 13.27 -15.08
C CYS A 95 -0.04 14.74 -15.37
N ILE A 96 -0.09 15.17 -16.64
CA ILE A 96 0.28 16.53 -17.04
C ILE A 96 -0.66 17.57 -16.40
N GLY A 97 -0.10 18.68 -15.90
CA GLY A 97 -0.88 19.75 -15.28
C GLY A 97 -1.39 19.42 -13.87
N ASN A 98 -0.70 18.53 -13.16
CA ASN A 98 -0.92 18.26 -11.74
C ASN A 98 0.19 18.89 -10.88
N SER A 99 -0.09 19.03 -9.59
CA SER A 99 0.79 19.65 -8.60
C SER A 99 1.52 18.58 -7.79
N LEU A 100 2.09 17.58 -8.47
CA LEU A 100 2.80 16.47 -7.83
C LEU A 100 3.99 17.02 -7.04
N VAL A 101 3.90 16.94 -5.71
CA VAL A 101 4.93 17.48 -4.80
C VAL A 101 6.07 16.49 -4.56
N SER A 102 5.79 15.19 -4.75
CA SER A 102 6.77 14.11 -4.68
C SER A 102 6.46 13.08 -5.76
N LEU A 103 7.52 12.50 -6.33
CA LEU A 103 7.49 11.35 -7.22
C LEU A 103 7.72 10.06 -6.44
#